data_AF-A0A2S8J1C6-F1
#
_entry.id   AF-A0A2S8J1C6-F1
#
_cell.length_a   1.000
_cell.length_b   1.000
_cell.length_c   1.000
_cell.angle_alpha   90.00
_cell.angle_beta   90.00
_cell.angle_gamma   90.00
#
_symmetry.space_group_name_H-M   'P 1'
#
loop_
_entity.id
_entity.type
_entity.pdbx_description
1 polymer ?
#
loop_
_entity_poly.entity_id
_entity_poly.type
_entity_poly.pdbx_seq_one_letter_code
_entity_poly.pdbx_strand_id
1 'polypeptide(L)'
;MGRFRSFGLEKPKHRIFDQDLVVNQQLPYFLKHGRIAVRPEIARFDGRTVHFTDGTSGEYDTLVWATGFRTTFPFLRDGLLAWDKGQPRLISHTFAPGLANLYFAGLVAPRSGAGMLLMNSSRLLAEAALLQQRLRTPIGDLYARVSKPSGEILAGGPELRWQVLRGRWMVRAMTGLATLRSQRVGAPAPTRRERTPIRAALRRAA
;
A
#
# COMPACT_ATOMS: atom_id res chain seq x y z
N MET A 1 -5.06 25.78 23.08
CA MET A 1 -3.80 25.00 23.11
C MET A 1 -2.65 25.93 23.48
N GLY A 2 -1.77 25.53 24.41
CA GLY A 2 -0.58 26.31 24.79
C GLY A 2 0.53 26.26 23.72
N ARG A 3 1.59 27.08 23.87
CA ARG A 3 2.76 27.04 22.98
C ARG A 3 3.62 25.79 23.30
N PHE A 4 4.29 25.17 22.32
CA PHE A 4 5.17 24.01 22.57
C PHE A 4 6.20 24.27 23.68
N ARG A 5 6.82 25.46 23.65
CA ARG A 5 7.78 25.89 24.67
C ARG A 5 7.21 25.93 26.09
N SER A 6 5.90 26.18 26.28
CA SER A 6 5.29 26.15 27.62
C SER A 6 5.18 24.73 28.21
N PHE A 7 5.47 23.71 27.41
CA PHE A 7 5.54 22.31 27.83
C PHE A 7 6.98 21.75 27.78
N GLY A 8 7.99 22.61 27.61
CA GLY A 8 9.38 22.17 27.45
C GLY A 8 9.67 21.49 26.10
N LEU A 9 8.75 21.57 25.14
CA LEU A 9 8.90 20.98 23.81
C LEU A 9 9.48 21.99 22.82
N GLU A 10 10.36 21.52 21.95
CA GLU A 10 10.83 22.31 20.81
C GLU A 10 9.69 22.60 19.82
N LYS A 11 9.80 23.70 19.09
CA LYS A 11 8.88 23.99 17.99
C LYS A 11 9.22 23.04 16.83
N PRO A 12 8.26 22.27 16.29
CA PRO A 12 8.50 21.45 15.12
C PRO A 12 9.06 22.27 13.95
N LYS A 13 10.06 21.71 13.25
CA LYS A 13 10.71 22.32 12.07
C LYS A 13 9.99 22.00 10.75
N HIS A 14 8.92 21.22 10.80
CA HIS A 14 8.13 20.78 9.64
C HIS A 14 6.68 21.30 9.74
N ARG A 15 5.93 21.25 8.64
CA ARG A 15 4.52 21.64 8.63
C ARG A 15 3.67 20.54 9.26
N ILE A 16 2.44 20.90 9.62
CA ILE A 16 1.43 19.93 10.03
C ILE A 16 1.18 18.99 8.85
N PHE A 17 1.24 17.67 9.10
CA PHE A 17 1.10 16.57 8.14
C PHE A 17 2.34 16.19 7.32
N ASP A 18 3.47 16.87 7.46
CA ASP A 18 4.73 16.43 6.85
C ASP A 18 5.32 15.18 7.54
N GLN A 19 4.87 14.89 8.75
CA GLN A 19 5.29 13.78 9.61
C GLN A 19 4.08 13.23 10.37
N ASP A 20 4.28 12.07 11.02
CA ASP A 20 3.31 11.51 11.95
C ASP A 20 2.99 12.48 13.09
N LEU A 21 1.71 12.51 13.47
CA LEU A 21 1.23 13.35 14.55
C LEU A 21 1.11 12.53 15.83
N VAL A 22 1.68 13.04 16.91
CA VAL A 22 1.43 12.51 18.24
C VAL A 22 0.03 12.95 18.69
N VAL A 23 -0.87 11.98 18.86
CA VAL A 23 -2.22 12.20 19.40
C VAL A 23 -2.25 11.72 20.84
N ASN A 24 -2.17 12.65 21.79
CA ASN A 24 -2.19 12.32 23.22
C ASN A 24 -2.83 13.46 24.03
N GLN A 25 -3.84 13.14 24.85
CA GLN A 25 -4.55 14.11 25.70
C GLN A 25 -3.90 14.30 27.07
N GLN A 26 -3.14 13.31 27.56
CA GLN A 26 -2.58 13.30 28.91
C GLN A 26 -1.14 13.85 28.97
N LEU A 27 -0.38 13.76 27.88
CA LEU A 27 1.00 14.24 27.83
C LEU A 27 1.13 15.73 28.26
N PRO A 28 0.30 16.67 27.74
CA PRO A 28 0.37 18.06 28.17
C PRO A 28 0.05 18.25 29.66
N TYR A 29 -0.86 17.43 30.22
CA TYR A 29 -1.20 17.44 31.64
C TYR A 29 0.00 17.02 32.49
N PHE A 30 0.63 15.89 32.19
CA PHE A 30 1.77 15.38 32.96
C PHE A 30 3.03 16.23 32.83
N LEU A 31 3.27 16.85 31.67
CA LEU A 31 4.36 17.82 31.49
C LEU A 31 4.17 19.05 32.40
N LYS A 32 2.95 19.60 32.47
CA LYS A 32 2.66 20.77 33.33
C LYS A 32 2.78 20.48 34.83
N HIS A 33 2.51 19.25 35.25
CA HIS A 33 2.61 18.84 36.66
C HIS A 33 4.00 18.27 37.01
N GLY A 34 4.97 18.33 36.10
CA GLY A 34 6.34 17.85 36.34
C GLY A 34 6.47 16.33 36.51
N ARG A 35 5.45 15.55 36.14
CA ARG A 35 5.47 14.08 36.20
C ARG A 35 6.23 13.47 35.01
N ILE A 36 6.33 14.23 33.92
CA ILE A 36 7.17 13.92 32.75
C ILE A 36 8.09 15.12 32.54
N ALA A 37 9.37 14.85 32.32
CA ALA A 37 10.36 15.85 31.94
C ALA A 37 10.90 15.54 30.54
N VAL A 38 11.05 16.57 29.71
CA VAL A 38 11.67 16.46 28.39
C VAL A 38 13.19 16.51 28.57
N ARG A 39 13.90 15.60 27.92
CA ARG A 39 15.36 15.59 27.84
C ARG A 39 15.79 15.63 26.36
N PRO A 40 16.96 16.21 26.04
CA PRO A 40 17.48 16.15 24.69
C PRO A 40 17.96 14.73 24.35
N GLU A 41 18.52 14.57 23.16
CA GLU A 41 19.03 13.28 22.68
C GLU A 41 20.08 12.69 23.64
N ILE A 42 20.09 11.36 23.72
CA ILE A 42 21.06 10.62 24.53
C ILE A 42 22.41 10.62 23.81
N ALA A 43 23.45 11.09 24.49
CA ALA A 43 24.81 11.09 23.98
C ALA A 43 25.56 9.78 24.27
N ARG A 44 25.45 9.25 25.49
CA ARG A 44 26.05 7.97 25.90
C ARG A 44 25.45 7.44 27.21
N PHE A 45 25.78 6.19 27.52
CA PHE A 45 25.49 5.54 28.79
C PHE A 45 26.79 5.31 29.58
N ASP A 46 26.73 5.49 30.89
CA ASP A 46 27.81 5.16 31.84
C ASP A 46 27.19 4.46 33.06
N GLY A 47 27.17 3.13 33.02
CA GLY A 47 26.40 2.32 33.98
C GLY A 47 24.91 2.67 33.95
N ARG A 48 24.38 3.17 35.08
CA ARG A 48 22.99 3.64 35.22
C ARG A 48 22.80 5.10 34.81
N THR A 49 23.90 5.82 34.57
CA THR A 49 23.89 7.22 34.21
C THR A 49 23.67 7.38 32.71
N VAL A 50 22.65 8.13 32.34
CA VAL A 50 22.39 8.56 30.97
C VAL A 50 22.92 9.98 30.82
N HIS A 51 23.81 10.19 29.86
CA HIS A 51 24.31 11.51 29.51
C HIS A 51 23.60 12.03 28.25
N PHE A 52 23.16 13.27 28.29
CA PHE A 52 22.43 13.91 27.20
C PHE A 52 23.34 14.87 26.40
N THR A 53 22.91 15.24 25.20
CA THR A 53 23.69 16.10 24.28
C THR A 53 23.87 17.54 24.74
N ASP A 54 23.09 18.00 25.72
CA ASP A 54 23.26 19.30 26.37
C ASP A 54 24.27 19.30 27.53
N GLY A 55 24.94 18.17 27.77
CA GLY A 55 25.89 17.98 28.86
C GLY A 55 25.25 17.59 30.19
N THR A 56 23.92 17.57 30.30
CA THR A 56 23.24 17.10 31.51
C THR A 56 23.29 15.57 31.62
N SER A 57 23.05 15.05 32.82
CA SER A 57 22.95 13.61 33.05
C SER A 57 21.98 13.28 34.17
N GLY A 58 21.57 12.01 34.25
CA GLY A 58 20.75 11.50 35.33
C GLY A 58 20.79 9.97 35.39
N GLU A 59 20.42 9.41 36.54
CA GLU A 59 20.29 7.97 36.71
C GLU A 59 18.90 7.47 36.36
N TYR A 60 18.83 6.29 35.72
CA TYR A 60 17.57 5.68 35.29
C TYR A 60 17.58 4.17 35.52
N ASP A 61 16.52 3.64 36.11
CA ASP A 61 16.33 2.19 36.33
C ASP A 61 15.88 1.44 35.08
N THR A 62 15.24 2.13 34.13
CA THR A 62 14.59 1.50 32.98
C THR A 62 14.65 2.40 31.77
N LEU A 63 14.99 1.80 30.63
CA LEU A 63 14.96 2.44 29.31
C LEU A 63 13.93 1.75 28.44
N VAL A 64 13.05 2.53 27.83
CA VAL A 64 12.04 2.04 26.87
C VAL A 64 12.32 2.67 25.50
N TRP A 65 12.77 1.85 24.56
CA TRP A 65 13.03 2.28 23.18
C TRP A 65 11.73 2.35 22.38
N ALA A 66 11.08 3.51 22.41
CA ALA A 66 9.89 3.80 21.61
C ALA A 66 10.24 4.38 20.21
N THR A 67 11.29 3.86 19.56
CA THR A 67 11.86 4.41 18.30
C THR A 67 11.21 3.87 17.02
N GLY A 68 10.04 3.25 17.12
CA GLY A 68 9.30 2.70 15.98
C GLY A 68 9.82 1.36 15.47
N PHE A 69 9.45 1.03 14.23
CA PHE A 69 9.71 -0.28 13.60
C PHE A 69 10.38 -0.13 12.24
N ARG A 70 11.10 -1.17 11.81
CA ARG A 70 11.65 -1.31 10.45
C ARG A 70 10.83 -2.31 9.65
N THR A 71 10.54 -1.98 8.40
CA THR A 71 9.85 -2.89 7.48
C THR A 71 10.85 -3.84 6.83
N THR A 72 10.61 -5.15 6.92
CA THR A 72 11.44 -6.18 6.26
C THR A 72 10.55 -7.33 5.77
N PHE A 73 11.01 -8.02 4.72
CA PHE A 73 10.33 -9.18 4.15
C PHE A 73 11.36 -10.31 3.94
N PRO A 74 11.82 -10.99 5.01
CA PRO A 74 12.94 -11.95 4.94
C PRO A 74 12.62 -13.22 4.14
N PHE A 75 11.35 -13.43 3.80
CA PHE A 75 10.88 -14.51 2.93
C PHE A 75 10.93 -14.16 1.43
N LEU A 76 11.24 -12.91 1.08
CA LEU A 76 11.45 -12.49 -0.31
C LEU A 76 12.94 -12.50 -0.64
N ARG A 77 13.27 -12.85 -1.88
CA ARG A 77 14.65 -12.81 -2.37
C ARG A 77 15.20 -11.38 -2.31
N ASP A 78 16.46 -11.23 -1.90
CA ASP A 78 17.16 -9.96 -1.97
C ASP A 78 17.16 -9.36 -3.38
N GLY A 79 17.06 -8.05 -3.45
CA GLY A 79 16.98 -7.29 -4.71
C GLY A 79 15.66 -7.45 -5.48
N LEU A 80 14.68 -8.21 -4.97
CA LEU A 80 13.36 -8.34 -5.63
C LEU A 80 12.56 -7.03 -5.62
N LEU A 81 12.74 -6.21 -4.58
CA LEU A 81 12.05 -4.93 -4.42
C LEU A 81 13.07 -3.78 -4.48
N ALA A 82 12.69 -2.69 -5.13
CA ALA A 82 13.36 -1.42 -4.98
C ALA A 82 12.93 -0.77 -3.67
N TRP A 83 13.86 -0.21 -2.90
CA TRP A 83 13.60 0.41 -1.61
C TRP A 83 13.85 1.91 -1.66
N ASP A 84 13.06 2.67 -0.92
CA ASP A 84 13.22 4.10 -0.69
C ASP A 84 12.68 4.44 0.70
N LYS A 85 13.35 5.32 1.45
CA LYS A 85 12.94 5.73 2.81
C LYS A 85 12.61 4.57 3.77
N GLY A 86 13.31 3.44 3.66
CA GLY A 86 13.08 2.26 4.52
C GLY A 86 11.82 1.45 4.18
N GLN A 87 11.21 1.70 3.03
CA GLN A 87 10.01 1.02 2.54
C GLN A 87 10.21 0.53 1.10
N PRO A 88 9.54 -0.54 0.65
CA PRO A 88 9.53 -0.90 -0.75
C PRO A 88 8.79 0.16 -1.58
N ARG A 89 9.30 0.45 -2.77
CA ARG A 89 8.65 1.35 -3.72
C ARG A 89 7.44 0.66 -4.35
N LEU A 90 6.25 1.02 -3.89
CA LEU A 90 5.00 0.42 -4.34
C LEU A 90 4.15 1.41 -5.13
N ILE A 91 3.36 0.88 -6.06
CA ILE A 91 2.33 1.64 -6.77
C ILE A 91 1.05 1.58 -5.94
N SER A 92 0.57 2.75 -5.53
CA SER A 92 -0.63 2.89 -4.67
C SER A 92 -0.56 2.00 -3.42
N HIS A 93 0.61 1.90 -2.78
CA HIS A 93 0.87 1.08 -1.58
C HIS A 93 0.54 -0.43 -1.71
N THR A 94 0.35 -0.92 -2.94
CA THR A 94 -0.24 -2.24 -3.20
C THR A 94 0.60 -3.08 -4.16
N PHE A 95 0.97 -2.51 -5.32
CA PHE A 95 1.58 -3.30 -6.39
C PHE A 95 3.09 -3.10 -6.43
N ALA A 96 3.84 -4.20 -6.55
CA ALA A 96 5.27 -4.14 -6.83
C ALA A 96 5.52 -3.85 -8.33
N PRO A 97 6.29 -2.80 -8.68
CA PRO A 97 6.62 -2.51 -10.07
C PRO A 97 7.33 -3.68 -10.76
N GLY A 98 6.93 -4.02 -11.98
CA GLY A 98 7.53 -5.08 -12.78
C GLY A 98 7.22 -6.52 -12.33
N LEU A 99 6.45 -6.72 -11.25
CA LEU A 99 6.16 -8.04 -10.71
C LEU A 99 4.67 -8.38 -10.80
N ALA A 100 4.36 -9.47 -11.51
CA ALA A 100 3.01 -10.04 -11.53
C ALA A 100 2.80 -10.93 -10.29
N ASN A 101 1.55 -11.01 -9.82
CA ASN A 101 1.12 -11.89 -8.71
C ASN A 101 1.77 -11.62 -7.34
N LEU A 102 2.48 -10.50 -7.15
CA LEU A 102 2.96 -10.03 -5.85
C LEU A 102 2.24 -8.75 -5.44
N TYR A 103 1.57 -8.81 -4.29
CA TYR A 103 0.76 -7.71 -3.79
C TYR A 103 0.99 -7.48 -2.30
N PHE A 104 0.93 -6.21 -1.89
CA PHE A 104 1.07 -5.77 -0.51
C PHE A 104 -0.28 -5.32 0.02
N ALA A 105 -0.63 -5.81 1.21
CA ALA A 105 -1.82 -5.41 1.93
C ALA A 105 -1.41 -4.68 3.21
N GLY A 106 -1.88 -3.45 3.39
CA GLY A 106 -1.69 -2.70 4.62
C GLY A 106 -0.31 -2.08 4.85
N LEU A 107 0.56 -2.04 3.83
CA LEU A 107 1.82 -1.32 3.91
C LEU A 107 1.62 0.19 3.67
N VAL A 108 0.86 0.80 4.58
CA VAL A 108 0.47 2.21 4.55
C VAL A 108 0.10 2.67 5.96
N ALA A 109 0.48 3.90 6.30
CA ALA A 109 0.11 4.58 7.54
C ALA A 109 -0.87 5.71 7.21
N PRO A 110 -2.18 5.42 7.17
CA PRO A 110 -3.18 6.44 6.92
C PRO A 110 -3.31 7.38 8.12
N ARG A 111 -3.46 8.67 7.88
CA ARG A 111 -3.79 9.66 8.93
C ARG A 111 -5.22 9.51 9.49
N SER A 112 -5.98 8.56 8.97
CA SER A 112 -7.34 8.19 9.38
C SER A 112 -7.37 6.74 9.84
N GLY A 113 -8.49 6.28 10.41
CA GLY A 113 -8.66 4.87 10.74
C GLY A 113 -8.37 3.92 9.56
N ALA A 114 -7.55 2.89 9.79
CA ALA A 114 -7.11 1.96 8.76
C ALA A 114 -8.18 0.94 8.34
N GLY A 115 -9.16 0.63 9.20
CA GLY A 115 -10.11 -0.48 8.97
C GLY A 115 -10.84 -0.43 7.63
N MET A 116 -11.47 0.71 7.30
CA MET A 116 -12.19 0.87 6.02
C MET A 116 -11.26 0.86 4.80
N LEU A 117 -10.03 1.36 4.96
CA LEU A 117 -9.03 1.34 3.90
C LEU A 117 -8.61 -0.10 3.59
N LEU A 118 -8.24 -0.85 4.63
CA LEU A 118 -7.82 -2.24 4.52
C LEU A 118 -8.93 -3.12 3.93
N MET A 119 -10.17 -2.96 4.41
CA MET A 119 -11.31 -3.71 3.91
C MET A 119 -11.63 -3.42 2.44
N ASN A 120 -11.53 -2.16 2.00
CA ASN A 120 -11.72 -1.86 0.58
C ASN A 120 -10.53 -2.32 -0.28
N SER A 121 -9.31 -2.29 0.28
CA SER A 121 -8.11 -2.77 -0.41
C SER A 121 -8.12 -4.28 -0.63
N SER A 122 -8.67 -5.08 0.30
CA SER A 122 -8.74 -6.54 0.14
C SER A 122 -9.58 -6.95 -1.07
N ARG A 123 -10.69 -6.25 -1.31
CA ARG A 123 -11.51 -6.48 -2.52
C ARG A 123 -10.76 -6.11 -3.80
N LEU A 124 -10.01 -5.00 -3.78
CA LEU A 124 -9.17 -4.61 -4.91
C LEU A 124 -8.11 -5.68 -5.20
N LEU A 125 -7.46 -6.21 -4.16
CA LEU A 125 -6.46 -7.27 -4.29
C LEU A 125 -7.04 -8.55 -4.91
N ALA A 126 -8.22 -8.96 -4.46
CA ALA A 126 -8.91 -10.13 -5.03
C ALA A 126 -9.28 -9.91 -6.52
N GLU A 127 -9.88 -8.76 -6.85
CA GLU A 127 -10.22 -8.41 -8.24
C GLU A 127 -8.95 -8.32 -9.12
N ALA A 128 -7.85 -7.78 -8.59
CA ALA A 128 -6.57 -7.67 -9.29
C ALA A 128 -5.89 -9.03 -9.53
N ALA A 129 -5.90 -9.93 -8.55
CA ALA A 129 -5.32 -11.26 -8.66
C ALA A 129 -6.04 -12.10 -9.74
N LEU A 130 -7.38 -12.06 -9.78
CA LEU A 130 -8.16 -12.73 -10.81
C LEU A 130 -7.91 -12.15 -12.21
N LEU A 131 -7.82 -10.82 -12.33
CA LEU A 131 -7.55 -10.18 -13.61
C LEU A 131 -6.12 -10.48 -14.10
N GLN A 132 -5.13 -10.52 -13.19
CA GLN A 132 -3.73 -10.80 -13.54
C GLN A 132 -3.56 -12.12 -14.28
N GLN A 133 -4.36 -13.16 -13.96
CA GLN A 133 -4.33 -14.45 -14.64
C GLN A 133 -4.64 -14.35 -16.15
N ARG A 134 -5.31 -13.27 -16.58
CA ARG A 134 -5.67 -13.01 -17.98
C ARG A 134 -4.72 -12.02 -18.66
N LEU A 135 -3.75 -11.48 -17.94
CA LEU A 135 -2.83 -10.45 -18.42
C LEU A 135 -1.40 -11.00 -18.50
N ARG A 136 -0.73 -10.74 -19.62
CA ARG A 136 0.71 -11.02 -19.76
C ARG A 136 1.58 -9.98 -19.04
N THR A 137 1.10 -8.75 -18.96
CA THR A 137 1.79 -7.64 -18.27
C THR A 137 1.38 -7.61 -16.80
N PRO A 138 2.30 -7.33 -15.87
CA PRO A 138 1.94 -7.06 -14.48
C PRO A 138 0.89 -5.95 -14.38
N ILE A 139 -0.17 -6.21 -13.64
CA ILE A 139 -1.27 -5.26 -13.44
C ILE A 139 -0.78 -3.98 -12.77
N GLY A 140 0.22 -4.10 -11.89
CA GLY A 140 0.91 -2.96 -11.29
C GLY A 140 1.44 -1.99 -12.33
N ASP A 141 2.04 -2.48 -13.42
CA ASP A 141 2.62 -1.62 -14.47
C ASP A 141 1.55 -0.88 -15.29
N LEU A 142 0.34 -1.44 -15.37
CA LEU A 142 -0.80 -0.72 -15.95
C LEU A 142 -1.25 0.41 -15.03
N TYR A 143 -1.22 0.20 -13.72
CA TYR A 143 -1.45 1.24 -12.71
C TYR A 143 -0.33 2.28 -12.65
N ALA A 144 0.91 1.89 -12.96
CA ALA A 144 2.06 2.78 -12.96
C ALA A 144 1.90 3.98 -13.92
N ARG A 145 1.05 3.83 -14.96
CA ARG A 145 0.70 4.89 -15.90
C ARG A 145 -0.07 6.04 -15.26
N VAL A 146 -0.74 5.80 -14.13
CA VAL A 146 -1.59 6.78 -13.44
C VAL A 146 -1.14 7.08 -12.01
N SER A 147 -0.21 6.31 -11.46
CA SER A 147 0.36 6.49 -10.11
C SER A 147 1.80 6.01 -10.12
N LYS A 148 2.74 6.90 -9.79
CA LYS A 148 4.16 6.52 -9.75
C LYS A 148 4.48 5.66 -8.51
N PRO A 149 5.43 4.72 -8.61
CA PRO A 149 5.90 3.99 -7.44
C PRO A 149 6.54 4.92 -6.40
N SER A 150 6.19 4.73 -5.12
CA SER A 150 6.67 5.54 -3.99
C SER A 150 7.03 4.65 -2.80
N GLY A 151 8.07 5.03 -2.04
CA GLY A 151 8.40 4.47 -0.73
C GLY A 151 7.79 5.25 0.43
N GLU A 152 6.92 6.23 0.16
CA GLU A 152 6.23 6.96 1.22
C GLU A 152 5.22 6.05 1.92
N ILE A 153 5.34 5.86 3.24
CA ILE A 153 4.36 5.11 4.03
C ILE A 153 3.19 5.99 4.48
N LEU A 154 3.46 7.28 4.70
CA LEU A 154 2.47 8.24 5.16
C LEU A 154 1.54 8.65 4.03
N ALA A 155 0.24 8.53 4.26
CA ALA A 155 -0.72 8.91 3.25
C ALA A 155 -1.97 9.57 3.82
N GLY A 156 -2.47 10.56 3.10
CA GLY A 156 -3.72 11.25 3.43
C GLY A 156 -4.92 10.33 3.21
N GLY A 157 -5.88 10.33 4.15
CA GLY A 157 -7.10 9.53 4.03
C GLY A 157 -7.90 9.74 2.73
N PRO A 158 -8.15 11.00 2.29
CA PRO A 158 -8.85 11.27 1.03
C PRO A 158 -8.09 10.77 -0.21
N GLU A 159 -6.77 11.00 -0.23
CA GLU A 159 -5.86 10.54 -1.31
C GLU A 159 -5.98 9.02 -1.50
N LEU A 160 -5.88 8.27 -0.41
CA LEU A 160 -5.93 6.80 -0.42
C LEU A 160 -7.29 6.27 -0.87
N ARG A 161 -8.39 6.88 -0.42
CA ARG A 161 -9.74 6.49 -0.85
C ARG A 161 -9.91 6.65 -2.36
N TRP A 162 -9.44 7.76 -2.92
CA TRP A 162 -9.48 8.00 -4.36
C TRP A 162 -8.63 7.02 -5.14
N GLN A 163 -7.44 6.67 -4.64
CA GLN A 163 -6.59 5.65 -5.26
C GLN A 163 -7.30 4.28 -5.34
N VAL A 164 -7.93 3.84 -4.24
CA VAL A 164 -8.65 2.55 -4.21
C VAL A 164 -9.86 2.57 -5.15
N LEU A 165 -10.68 3.62 -5.13
CA LEU A 165 -11.85 3.74 -6.00
C LEU A 165 -11.47 3.77 -7.48
N ARG A 166 -10.46 4.58 -7.84
CA ARG A 166 -9.94 4.66 -9.21
C ARG A 166 -9.38 3.31 -9.66
N GLY A 167 -8.66 2.62 -8.78
CA GLY A 167 -8.13 1.30 -9.07
C GLY A 167 -9.23 0.29 -9.40
N ARG A 168 -10.25 0.20 -8.53
CA ARG A 168 -11.40 -0.69 -8.78
C ARG A 168 -12.09 -0.38 -10.10
N TRP A 169 -12.28 0.90 -10.43
CA TRP A 169 -12.84 1.30 -11.72
C TRP A 169 -11.96 0.83 -12.89
N MET A 170 -10.64 1.04 -12.82
CA MET A 170 -9.70 0.58 -13.87
C MET A 170 -9.72 -0.93 -14.04
N VAL A 171 -9.68 -1.70 -12.96
CA VAL A 171 -9.73 -3.17 -12.99
C VAL A 171 -11.01 -3.67 -13.65
N ARG A 172 -12.15 -3.09 -13.30
CA ARG A 172 -13.45 -3.45 -13.90
C ARG A 172 -13.52 -3.09 -15.38
N ALA A 173 -13.07 -1.90 -15.77
CA ALA A 173 -13.01 -1.49 -17.16
C ALA A 173 -12.12 -2.43 -18.00
N MET A 174 -10.93 -2.76 -17.50
CA MET A 174 -10.00 -3.70 -18.15
C MET A 174 -10.57 -5.11 -18.25
N THR A 175 -11.28 -5.57 -17.20
CA THR A 175 -11.94 -6.89 -17.20
C THR A 175 -13.05 -6.94 -18.25
N GLY A 176 -13.87 -5.90 -18.37
CA GLY A 176 -14.90 -5.77 -19.40
C GLY A 176 -14.30 -5.82 -20.81
N LEU A 177 -13.23 -5.06 -21.06
CA LEU A 177 -12.52 -5.05 -22.34
C LEU A 177 -11.87 -6.40 -22.68
N ALA A 178 -11.25 -7.08 -21.70
CA ALA A 178 -10.67 -8.41 -21.90
C ALA A 178 -11.73 -9.45 -22.25
N THR A 179 -12.91 -9.37 -21.61
CA THR A 179 -14.04 -10.26 -21.87
C THR A 179 -14.63 -10.03 -23.27
N LEU A 180 -14.83 -8.76 -23.65
CA LEU A 180 -15.28 -8.39 -25.00
C LEU A 180 -14.30 -8.85 -26.10
N ARG A 181 -12.99 -8.77 -25.85
CA ARG A 181 -11.97 -9.23 -26.79
C ARG A 181 -11.97 -10.76 -26.93
N SER A 182 -12.19 -11.50 -25.84
CA SER A 182 -12.34 -12.96 -25.89
C SER A 182 -13.59 -13.40 -26.67
N GLN A 183 -14.70 -12.66 -26.55
CA GLN A 183 -15.93 -12.94 -27.29
C GLN A 183 -15.80 -12.64 -28.79
N ARG A 184 -15.01 -11.63 -29.18
CA ARG A 184 -14.74 -11.33 -30.60
C ARG A 184 -13.83 -12.34 -31.30
N VAL A 185 -12.97 -13.04 -30.55
CA VAL A 185 -12.06 -14.07 -31.11
C VAL A 185 -12.74 -15.44 -31.19
N GLY A 186 -13.87 -15.64 -30.50
CA GLY A 186 -14.58 -16.92 -30.39
C GLY A 186 -15.80 -17.10 -31.31
N ALA A 187 -16.04 -16.26 -32.32
CA ALA A 187 -17.13 -16.50 -33.27
C ALA A 187 -16.74 -17.65 -34.23
N PRO A 188 -17.42 -18.81 -34.21
CA PRO A 188 -17.12 -19.87 -35.15
C PRO A 188 -17.55 -19.42 -36.56
N ALA A 189 -16.69 -19.68 -37.55
CA ALA A 189 -17.03 -19.44 -38.95
C ALA A 189 -18.33 -20.18 -39.31
N PRO A 190 -19.28 -19.56 -40.05
CA PRO A 190 -20.52 -20.21 -40.41
C PRO A 190 -20.19 -21.46 -41.23
N THR A 191 -20.54 -22.63 -40.68
CA THR A 191 -20.42 -23.92 -41.34
C THR A 191 -21.17 -23.87 -42.66
N ARG A 192 -20.43 -24.01 -43.76
CA ARG A 192 -20.97 -24.10 -45.13
C ARG A 192 -21.95 -25.26 -45.17
N ARG A 193 -23.26 -24.98 -45.25
CA ARG A 193 -24.28 -26.01 -45.49
C ARG A 193 -23.93 -26.74 -46.78
N GLU A 194 -23.51 -27.99 -46.66
CA GLU A 194 -23.43 -28.90 -47.79
C GLU A 194 -24.84 -29.06 -48.38
N ARG A 195 -24.97 -28.69 -49.65
CA ARG A 195 -26.18 -28.95 -50.43
C ARG A 195 -26.14 -30.42 -50.84
N THR A 196 -26.98 -31.24 -50.24
CA THR A 196 -27.25 -32.61 -50.69
C THR A 196 -27.80 -32.57 -52.13
N PRO A 197 -27.16 -33.22 -53.12
CA PRO A 197 -27.77 -33.34 -54.44
C PRO A 197 -28.78 -34.50 -54.42
N ILE A 198 -30.04 -34.17 -54.70
CA ILE A 198 -31.09 -35.16 -54.99
C ILE A 198 -30.71 -35.86 -56.30
N ARG A 199 -30.43 -37.17 -56.23
CA ARG A 199 -30.40 -38.07 -57.40
C ARG A 199 -31.30 -39.28 -57.16
N ALA A 200 -32.43 -39.24 -57.85
CA ALA A 200 -33.10 -40.32 -58.56
C ALA A 200 -33.01 -41.75 -57.99
N ALA A 201 -34.06 -42.15 -57.27
CA ALA A 201 -34.45 -43.55 -57.14
C ALA A 201 -35.73 -43.77 -57.94
N LEU A 202 -35.64 -44.47 -59.07
CA LEU A 202 -36.73 -45.24 -59.71
C LEU A 202 -36.15 -46.00 -60.92
N ARG A 203 -35.55 -47.17 -60.66
CA ARG A 203 -35.46 -48.25 -61.66
C ARG A 203 -35.69 -49.61 -60.98
N ARG A 204 -36.86 -50.17 -61.33
CA ARG A 204 -37.21 -51.57 -61.60
C ARG A 204 -37.08 -52.59 -60.45
N ALA A 205 -38.27 -53.00 -59.99
CA ALA A 205 -38.55 -54.37 -59.58
C ALA A 205 -38.38 -55.33 -60.77
N ALA A 206 -37.67 -56.43 -60.51
CA ALA A 206 -37.80 -57.74 -61.13
C ALA A 206 -37.68 -58.75 -59.98
#